data_AF-A0A5T8YV54-F1
#
_entry.id   AF-A0A5T8YV54-F1
#
_cell.length_a   1.000
_cell.length_b   1.000
_cell.length_c   1.000
_cell.angle_alpha   90.00
_cell.angle_beta   90.00
_cell.angle_gamma   90.00
#
_symmetry.space_group_name_H-M   'P 1'
#
loop_
_entity.id
_entity.type
_entity.pdbx_description
1 polymer ?
#
loop_
_entity_poly.entity_id
_entity_poly.type
_entity_poly.pdbx_seq_one_letter_code
_entity_poly.pdbx_strand_id
1 'polypeptide(L)'
;MAITKCKECKKEVSTSAKTCPHCGVKDPGFGAKQKLSGCLILIIIVGIIMYFVGSGDDEKAAETPKVCSNTDTQCNFDKNLVDAVTKCKPLVERSAKYEFEWTDGMLDPMFSHGRIDSKKNQLTFIGDKVKFTNGFNAKMNMTYACTLDLKTKEVVDFKISEGKL
;
A
#
# COMPACT_ATOMS: atom_id res chain seq x y z
N MET A 1 32.78 6.49 -21.77
CA MET A 1 33.72 6.65 -20.63
C MET A 1 32.91 6.52 -19.35
N ALA A 2 33.21 5.54 -18.49
CA ALA A 2 32.47 5.38 -17.24
C ALA A 2 33.09 6.25 -16.14
N ILE A 3 32.23 6.92 -15.37
CA ILE A 3 32.61 7.77 -14.24
C ILE A 3 32.20 7.04 -12.96
N THR A 4 33.07 7.08 -11.95
CA THR A 4 32.83 6.55 -10.61
C THR A 4 33.10 7.63 -9.58
N LYS A 5 32.51 7.50 -8.39
CA LYS A 5 32.91 8.31 -7.24
C LYS A 5 34.25 7.79 -6.70
N CYS A 6 35.12 8.72 -6.34
CA CYS A 6 36.36 8.42 -5.65
C CYS A 6 36.05 7.82 -4.27
N LYS A 7 36.72 6.72 -3.90
CA LYS A 7 36.54 6.03 -2.62
C LYS A 7 36.79 6.89 -1.38
N GLU A 8 37.66 7.90 -1.49
CA GLU A 8 38.00 8.83 -0.39
C GLU A 8 37.18 10.12 -0.46
N CYS A 9 37.42 10.95 -1.49
CA CYS A 9 36.86 12.30 -1.56
C CYS A 9 35.47 12.39 -2.18
N LYS A 10 34.88 11.26 -2.63
CA LYS A 10 33.54 11.12 -3.23
C LYS A 10 33.27 11.95 -4.50
N LYS A 11 34.24 12.74 -4.97
CA LYS A 11 34.17 13.46 -6.25
C LYS A 11 34.21 12.49 -7.44
N GLU A 12 33.65 12.95 -8.55
CA GLU A 12 33.57 12.18 -9.79
C GLU A 12 34.94 12.04 -10.45
N VAL A 13 35.31 10.80 -10.76
CA VAL A 13 36.59 10.45 -11.40
C VAL A 13 36.36 9.36 -12.46
N SER A 14 37.19 9.33 -13.49
CA SER A 14 37.14 8.26 -14.50
C SER A 14 37.41 6.90 -13.85
N THR A 15 36.66 5.87 -14.23
CA THR A 15 36.87 4.48 -13.77
C THR A 15 38.25 3.92 -14.14
N SER A 16 38.94 4.56 -15.09
CA SER A 16 40.28 4.18 -15.56
C SER A 16 41.39 5.10 -15.02
N ALA A 17 41.05 6.07 -14.17
CA ALA A 17 42.06 6.96 -13.58
C ALA A 17 42.95 6.19 -12.60
N LYS A 18 44.28 6.28 -12.77
CA LYS A 18 45.25 5.66 -11.84
C LYS A 18 45.38 6.44 -10.53
N THR A 19 45.11 7.74 -10.55
CA THR A 19 45.20 8.63 -9.39
C THR A 19 44.06 9.64 -9.44
N CYS A 20 43.44 9.93 -8.29
CA CYS A 20 42.41 10.96 -8.18
C CYS A 20 43.01 12.36 -8.37
N PRO A 21 42.52 13.19 -9.33
CA PRO A 21 42.99 14.56 -9.50
C PRO A 21 42.57 15.50 -8.36
N HIS A 22 41.60 15.11 -7.52
CA HIS A 22 41.09 15.96 -6.45
C HIS A 22 41.70 15.72 -5.08
N CYS A 23 42.20 14.50 -4.81
CA CYS A 23 42.72 14.14 -3.49
C CYS A 23 44.00 13.30 -3.54
N GLY A 24 44.51 12.96 -4.73
CA GLY A 24 45.78 12.25 -4.90
C GLY A 24 45.75 10.74 -4.57
N VAL A 25 44.62 10.16 -4.17
CA VAL A 25 44.55 8.72 -3.86
C VAL A 25 44.78 7.88 -5.12
N LYS A 26 45.63 6.86 -5.01
CA LYS A 26 45.88 5.87 -6.07
C LYS A 26 44.72 4.88 -6.16
N ASP A 27 44.36 4.50 -7.38
CA ASP A 27 43.21 3.66 -7.72
C ASP A 27 41.90 4.15 -7.06
N PRO A 28 41.40 5.33 -7.47
CA PRO A 28 40.28 5.98 -6.81
C PRO A 28 38.92 5.33 -7.08
N GLY A 29 38.80 4.53 -8.14
CA GLY A 29 37.58 3.78 -8.44
C GLY A 29 37.43 2.55 -7.53
N PHE A 30 36.18 2.16 -7.27
CA PHE A 30 35.88 0.88 -6.63
C PHE A 30 36.29 -0.25 -7.58
N GLY A 31 37.43 -0.88 -7.32
CA GLY A 31 38.01 -1.90 -8.18
C GLY A 31 37.10 -3.12 -8.34
N ALA A 32 37.28 -3.85 -9.44
CA ALA A 32 36.49 -5.05 -9.76
C ALA A 32 36.48 -6.09 -8.61
N LYS A 33 37.59 -6.18 -7.84
CA LYS A 33 37.69 -7.08 -6.67
C LYS A 33 36.77 -6.65 -5.50
N GLN A 34 36.57 -5.35 -5.27
CA GLN A 34 35.62 -4.86 -4.25
C GLN A 34 34.17 -5.07 -4.70
N LYS A 35 33.88 -4.92 -6.00
CA LYS A 35 32.54 -5.20 -6.56
C LYS A 35 32.18 -6.69 -6.47
N LEU A 36 33.15 -7.57 -6.75
CA LEU A 36 32.92 -9.02 -6.69
C LEU A 36 32.72 -9.52 -5.24
N SER A 37 33.50 -9.00 -4.29
CA SER A 37 33.35 -9.34 -2.86
C SER A 37 32.02 -8.85 -2.28
N GLY A 38 31.55 -7.65 -2.66
CA GLY A 38 30.25 -7.14 -2.25
C GLY A 38 29.06 -7.94 -2.80
N CYS A 39 29.15 -8.40 -4.06
CA CYS A 39 28.13 -9.28 -4.64
C CYS A 39 28.06 -10.65 -3.95
N LEU A 40 29.20 -11.24 -3.58
CA LEU A 40 29.23 -12.54 -2.90
C LEU A 40 28.60 -12.48 -1.50
N ILE A 41 28.86 -11.41 -0.75
CA ILE A 41 28.23 -11.16 0.56
C ILE A 41 26.72 -10.95 0.39
N LEU A 42 26.28 -10.19 -0.61
CA LEU A 42 24.86 -10.02 -0.92
C LEU A 42 24.16 -11.33 -1.28
N ILE A 43 24.81 -12.20 -2.07
CA ILE A 43 24.26 -13.52 -2.43
C ILE A 43 24.12 -14.41 -1.19
N ILE A 44 25.11 -14.39 -0.28
CA ILE A 44 25.05 -15.14 0.98
C ILE A 44 23.93 -14.58 1.87
N ILE A 45 23.79 -13.27 2.00
CA ILE A 45 22.72 -12.63 2.78
C ILE A 45 21.34 -12.98 2.19
N VAL A 46 21.18 -12.90 0.88
CA VAL A 46 19.92 -13.29 0.20
C VAL A 46 19.65 -14.78 0.37
N GLY A 47 20.66 -15.65 0.30
CA GLY A 47 20.53 -17.08 0.55
C GLY A 47 20.12 -17.38 2.00
N ILE A 48 20.68 -16.67 2.98
CA ILE A 48 20.31 -16.77 4.39
C ILE A 48 18.87 -16.29 4.61
N ILE A 49 18.49 -15.14 4.01
CA ILE A 49 17.11 -14.65 4.06
C ILE A 49 16.16 -15.66 3.42
N MET A 50 16.48 -16.23 2.25
CA MET A 50 15.66 -17.27 1.63
C MET A 50 15.59 -18.55 2.46
N TYR A 51 16.66 -18.93 3.16
CA TYR A 51 16.67 -20.10 4.04
C TYR A 51 15.77 -19.89 5.27
N PHE A 52 15.84 -18.71 5.89
CA PHE A 52 14.98 -18.36 7.03
C PHE A 52 13.53 -18.05 6.61
N VAL A 53 13.29 -17.46 5.44
CA VAL A 53 11.95 -17.20 4.89
C VAL A 53 11.31 -18.48 4.36
N GLY A 54 12.08 -19.39 3.76
CA GLY A 54 11.58 -20.67 3.24
C GLY A 54 11.39 -21.78 4.27
N SER A 55 11.74 -21.52 5.54
CA SER A 55 11.42 -22.39 6.69
C SER A 55 10.31 -21.79 7.57
N GLY A 56 9.67 -20.70 7.12
CA GLY A 56 8.35 -20.37 7.59
C GLY A 56 7.41 -21.34 6.89
N ASP A 57 6.69 -22.14 7.66
CA ASP A 57 5.54 -22.87 7.16
C ASP A 57 4.63 -21.84 6.47
N ASP A 58 4.75 -21.73 5.15
CA ASP A 58 3.71 -21.22 4.28
C ASP A 58 2.56 -22.23 4.39
N GLU A 59 1.88 -22.19 5.54
CA GLU A 59 0.46 -22.39 5.59
C GLU A 59 -0.13 -21.30 4.69
N LYS A 60 -0.09 -21.55 3.37
CA LYS A 60 -1.24 -21.30 2.53
C LYS A 60 -2.37 -22.12 3.14
N ALA A 61 -2.94 -21.57 4.22
CA ALA A 61 -4.25 -21.92 4.68
C ALA A 61 -5.14 -21.75 3.45
N ALA A 62 -5.48 -22.87 2.83
CA ALA A 62 -6.67 -22.94 2.01
C ALA A 62 -7.77 -22.37 2.91
N GLU A 63 -8.25 -21.17 2.58
CA GLU A 63 -9.29 -20.49 3.35
C GLU A 63 -10.49 -21.42 3.40
N THR A 64 -10.62 -22.16 4.50
CA THR A 64 -11.90 -22.73 4.88
C THR A 64 -12.87 -21.54 4.92
N PRO A 65 -14.06 -21.64 4.28
CA PRO A 65 -14.96 -20.51 4.20
C PRO A 65 -15.31 -20.06 5.62
N LYS A 66 -14.75 -18.90 6.02
CA LYS A 66 -14.95 -18.33 7.35
C LYS A 66 -16.45 -18.10 7.54
N VAL A 67 -17.05 -18.91 8.41
CA VAL A 67 -18.46 -18.79 8.78
C VAL A 67 -18.55 -17.67 9.80
N CYS A 68 -19.02 -16.51 9.36
CA CYS A 68 -19.26 -15.38 10.23
C CYS A 68 -20.62 -15.49 10.90
N SER A 69 -20.70 -15.19 12.20
CA SER A 69 -21.98 -14.92 12.86
C SER A 69 -22.63 -13.68 12.23
N ASN A 70 -23.96 -13.62 12.17
CA ASN A 70 -24.69 -12.46 11.64
C ASN A 70 -24.62 -11.21 12.57
N THR A 71 -24.00 -11.32 13.73
CA THR A 71 -23.73 -10.22 14.67
C THR A 71 -22.27 -9.81 14.71
N ASP A 72 -21.36 -10.60 14.13
CA ASP A 72 -19.94 -10.32 14.14
C ASP A 72 -19.60 -9.30 13.05
N THR A 73 -19.46 -8.04 13.46
CA THR A 73 -19.19 -6.95 12.51
C THR A 73 -17.85 -7.11 11.84
N GLN A 74 -16.79 -7.48 12.57
CA GLN A 74 -15.44 -7.55 12.01
C GLN A 74 -15.33 -8.70 11.02
N CYS A 75 -15.84 -9.89 11.36
CA CYS A 75 -15.82 -11.03 10.44
C CYS A 75 -16.57 -10.72 9.14
N ASN A 76 -17.79 -10.16 9.24
CA ASN A 76 -18.55 -9.80 8.05
C ASN A 76 -17.92 -8.64 7.27
N PHE A 77 -17.25 -7.72 7.94
CA PHE A 77 -16.50 -6.65 7.28
C PHE A 77 -15.34 -7.22 6.46
N ASP A 78 -14.47 -8.02 7.07
CA ASP A 78 -13.31 -8.61 6.38
C ASP A 78 -13.77 -9.48 5.20
N LYS A 79 -14.78 -10.32 5.42
CA LYS A 79 -15.31 -11.25 4.42
C LYS A 79 -15.92 -10.55 3.20
N ASN A 80 -16.53 -9.39 3.39
CA ASN A 80 -17.24 -8.67 2.33
C ASN A 80 -16.48 -7.41 1.87
N LEU A 81 -15.24 -7.22 2.31
CA LEU A 81 -14.45 -6.01 2.02
C LEU A 81 -14.23 -5.82 0.52
N VAL A 82 -13.89 -6.89 -0.20
CA VAL A 82 -13.65 -6.84 -1.66
C VAL A 82 -14.93 -6.46 -2.43
N ASP A 83 -16.07 -7.04 -2.05
CA ASP A 83 -17.37 -6.72 -2.63
C ASP A 83 -17.73 -5.25 -2.37
N ALA A 84 -17.52 -4.78 -1.14
CA ALA A 84 -17.75 -3.39 -0.75
C ALA A 84 -16.84 -2.42 -1.53
N VAL A 85 -15.55 -2.70 -1.64
CA VAL A 85 -14.63 -1.84 -2.43
C VAL A 85 -15.09 -1.78 -3.87
N THR A 86 -15.37 -2.93 -4.49
CA THR A 86 -15.75 -3.01 -5.91
C THR A 86 -17.06 -2.26 -6.20
N LYS A 87 -18.05 -2.36 -5.31
CA LYS A 87 -19.37 -1.76 -5.53
C LYS A 87 -19.46 -0.30 -5.08
N CYS A 88 -18.78 0.06 -3.99
CA CYS A 88 -18.91 1.38 -3.37
C CYS A 88 -17.88 2.38 -3.89
N LYS A 89 -16.67 1.96 -4.28
CA LYS A 89 -15.64 2.89 -4.78
C LYS A 89 -16.14 3.75 -5.95
N PRO A 90 -16.80 3.18 -6.98
CA PRO A 90 -17.34 4.00 -8.07
C PRO A 90 -18.44 4.98 -7.63
N LEU A 91 -19.20 4.66 -6.57
CA LEU A 91 -20.24 5.55 -6.05
C LEU A 91 -19.63 6.76 -5.34
N VAL A 92 -18.54 6.55 -4.58
CA VAL A 92 -17.77 7.63 -3.98
C VAL A 92 -17.20 8.54 -5.08
N GLU A 93 -16.49 7.97 -6.05
CA GLU A 93 -15.86 8.75 -7.12
C GLU A 93 -16.86 9.58 -7.94
N ARG A 94 -18.02 8.98 -8.29
CA ARG A 94 -19.10 9.68 -9.03
C ARG A 94 -19.82 10.75 -8.21
N SER A 95 -19.68 10.75 -6.89
CA SER A 95 -20.24 11.78 -6.02
C SER A 95 -19.42 13.07 -6.04
N ALA A 96 -18.18 13.03 -6.55
CA ALA A 96 -17.37 14.21 -6.71
C ALA A 96 -17.92 15.10 -7.82
N LYS A 97 -18.23 16.36 -7.50
CA LYS A 97 -18.66 17.36 -8.48
C LYS A 97 -17.51 17.82 -9.39
N TYR A 98 -16.30 17.85 -8.85
CA TYR A 98 -15.07 18.24 -9.54
C TYR A 98 -14.05 17.10 -9.42
N GLU A 99 -12.83 17.40 -9.00
CA GLU A 99 -11.79 16.40 -8.76
C GLU A 99 -11.94 15.72 -7.40
N PHE A 100 -11.42 14.50 -7.30
CA PHE A 100 -11.26 13.79 -6.05
C PHE A 100 -9.84 13.21 -5.92
N GLU A 101 -9.39 13.04 -4.68
CA GLU A 101 -8.11 12.42 -4.34
C GLU A 101 -8.34 11.40 -3.23
N TRP A 102 -8.00 10.15 -3.51
CA TRP A 102 -7.95 9.11 -2.49
C TRP A 102 -6.75 9.34 -1.58
N THR A 103 -6.97 9.22 -0.28
CA THR A 103 -5.93 9.29 0.76
C THR A 103 -5.78 7.94 1.47
N ASP A 104 -6.24 6.86 0.83
CA ASP A 104 -6.01 5.50 1.29
C ASP A 104 -4.57 5.07 0.95
N GLY A 105 -4.13 4.00 1.61
CA GLY A 105 -2.78 3.49 1.45
C GLY A 105 -2.71 2.00 1.75
N MET A 106 -1.51 1.45 1.72
CA MET A 106 -1.28 0.02 2.01
C MET A 106 -1.74 -0.38 3.42
N LEU A 107 -1.60 0.53 4.39
CA LEU A 107 -1.95 0.31 5.80
C LEU A 107 -3.28 0.96 6.21
N ASP A 108 -3.79 1.87 5.39
CA ASP A 108 -4.99 2.66 5.65
C ASP A 108 -6.02 2.38 4.55
N PRO A 109 -6.79 1.29 4.66
CA PRO A 109 -7.75 0.92 3.63
C PRO A 109 -8.84 1.98 3.48
N MET A 110 -9.48 1.97 2.30
CA MET A 110 -10.59 2.86 1.95
C MET A 110 -11.63 3.00 3.09
N PHE A 111 -12.10 1.87 3.62
CA PHE A 111 -13.04 1.84 4.75
C PHE A 111 -12.30 1.74 6.08
N SER A 112 -12.72 2.55 7.04
CA SER A 112 -12.15 2.57 8.40
C SER A 112 -12.84 1.60 9.35
N HIS A 113 -14.16 1.41 9.22
CA HIS A 113 -14.91 0.47 10.05
C HIS A 113 -16.25 0.06 9.40
N GLY A 114 -16.88 -0.97 9.96
CA GLY A 114 -18.21 -1.44 9.58
C GLY A 114 -19.23 -1.24 10.70
N ARG A 115 -20.52 -1.23 10.33
CA ARG A 115 -21.64 -1.31 11.29
C ARG A 115 -22.69 -2.27 10.78
N ILE A 116 -22.88 -3.38 11.50
CA ILE A 116 -23.85 -4.42 11.14
C ILE A 116 -25.27 -4.04 11.61
N ASP A 117 -26.25 -4.29 10.76
CA ASP A 117 -27.67 -4.33 11.10
C ASP A 117 -28.15 -5.77 10.90
N SER A 118 -28.03 -6.57 11.96
CA SER A 118 -28.38 -7.99 11.94
C SER A 118 -29.88 -8.24 11.70
N LYS A 119 -30.76 -7.26 11.96
CA LYS A 119 -32.21 -7.39 11.71
C LYS A 119 -32.51 -7.32 10.22
N LYS A 120 -31.78 -6.47 9.50
CA LYS A 120 -31.92 -6.30 8.05
C LYS A 120 -30.94 -7.15 7.25
N ASN A 121 -30.02 -7.85 7.92
CA ASN A 121 -28.90 -8.56 7.29
C ASN A 121 -28.06 -7.64 6.40
N GLN A 122 -27.79 -6.43 6.89
CA GLN A 122 -27.06 -5.39 6.17
C GLN A 122 -25.77 -5.03 6.90
N LEU A 123 -24.76 -4.61 6.15
CA LEU A 123 -23.51 -4.11 6.70
C LEU A 123 -23.17 -2.77 6.04
N THR A 124 -23.01 -1.75 6.87
CA THR A 124 -22.61 -0.42 6.43
C THR A 124 -21.10 -0.28 6.56
N PHE A 125 -20.42 -0.08 5.43
CA PHE A 125 -19.00 0.20 5.35
C PHE A 125 -18.78 1.72 5.38
N ILE A 126 -17.96 2.20 6.30
CA ILE A 126 -17.78 3.62 6.59
C ILE A 126 -16.30 4.00 6.39
N GLY A 127 -16.05 5.06 5.64
CA GLY A 127 -14.70 5.55 5.37
C GLY A 127 -14.64 7.06 5.21
N ASP A 128 -13.44 7.60 5.37
CA ASP A 128 -13.12 9.04 5.23
C ASP A 128 -11.86 9.31 4.40
N LYS A 129 -11.36 8.28 3.71
CA LYS A 129 -10.08 8.30 2.99
C LYS A 129 -10.17 8.96 1.61
N VAL A 130 -10.97 10.02 1.46
CA VAL A 130 -11.11 10.74 0.20
C VAL A 130 -11.28 12.25 0.41
N LYS A 131 -10.69 13.02 -0.48
CA LYS A 131 -10.84 14.48 -0.55
C LYS A 131 -11.54 14.87 -1.84
N PHE A 132 -12.54 15.74 -1.77
CA PHE A 132 -13.16 16.35 -2.94
C PHE A 132 -12.74 17.81 -3.08
N THR A 133 -12.51 18.24 -4.31
CA THR A 133 -12.25 19.63 -4.64
C THR A 133 -13.58 20.38 -4.77
N ASN A 134 -13.69 21.57 -4.17
CA ASN A 134 -14.86 22.44 -4.31
C ASN A 134 -14.66 23.51 -5.42
N GLY A 135 -15.65 24.40 -5.61
CA GLY A 135 -15.60 25.44 -6.65
C GLY A 135 -14.50 26.50 -6.47
N PHE A 136 -13.82 26.52 -5.33
CA PHE A 136 -12.69 27.41 -5.03
C PHE A 136 -11.34 26.68 -5.09
N ASN A 137 -11.30 25.48 -5.66
CA ASN A 137 -10.13 24.61 -5.70
C ASN A 137 -9.61 24.17 -4.30
N ALA A 138 -10.46 24.28 -3.27
CA ALA A 138 -10.13 23.81 -1.92
C ALA A 138 -10.50 22.33 -1.78
N LYS A 139 -9.61 21.55 -1.16
CA LYS A 139 -9.80 20.11 -0.89
C LYS A 139 -10.47 19.92 0.46
N MET A 140 -11.61 19.24 0.46
CA MET A 140 -12.40 18.93 1.65
C MET A 140 -12.43 17.42 1.87
N ASN A 141 -12.23 16.97 3.12
CA ASN A 141 -12.39 15.56 3.45
C ASN A 141 -13.88 15.19 3.37
N MET A 142 -14.16 13.99 2.87
CA MET A 142 -15.50 13.46 2.79
C MET A 142 -15.61 12.18 3.60
N THR A 143 -16.67 12.07 4.39
CA THR A 143 -17.08 10.82 5.04
C THR A 143 -18.17 10.18 4.20
N TYR A 144 -18.05 8.89 3.93
CA TYR A 144 -19.05 8.12 3.19
C TYR A 144 -19.42 6.84 3.93
N ALA A 145 -20.67 6.43 3.74
CA ALA A 145 -21.26 5.22 4.28
C ALA A 145 -21.95 4.47 3.14
N CYS A 146 -21.52 3.25 2.88
CA CYS A 146 -22.07 2.38 1.85
C CYS A 146 -22.64 1.12 2.50
N THR A 147 -23.95 0.91 2.39
CA THR A 147 -24.63 -0.24 2.99
C THR A 147 -24.83 -1.33 1.95
N LEU A 148 -24.29 -2.51 2.24
CA LEU A 148 -24.54 -3.74 1.47
C LEU A 148 -25.59 -4.60 2.16
N ASP A 149 -26.42 -5.27 1.36
CA ASP A 149 -27.16 -6.45 1.79
C ASP A 149 -26.24 -7.67 1.77
N LEU A 150 -26.09 -8.37 2.91
CA LEU A 150 -25.11 -9.45 3.06
C LEU A 150 -25.48 -10.73 2.31
N LYS A 151 -26.71 -10.85 1.79
CA LYS A 151 -27.18 -12.02 1.05
C LYS A 151 -26.99 -11.85 -0.45
N THR A 152 -27.44 -10.72 -0.99
CA THR A 152 -27.36 -10.38 -2.41
C THR A 152 -26.05 -9.71 -2.78
N LYS A 153 -25.32 -9.20 -1.76
CA LYS A 153 -24.12 -8.37 -1.89
C LYS A 153 -24.38 -7.05 -2.61
N GLU A 154 -25.63 -6.64 -2.81
CA GLU A 154 -25.97 -5.40 -3.51
C GLU A 154 -25.95 -4.19 -2.58
N VAL A 155 -25.66 -3.02 -3.15
CA VAL A 155 -25.72 -1.73 -2.44
C VAL A 155 -27.19 -1.35 -2.24
N VAL A 156 -27.59 -1.13 -1.00
CA VAL A 156 -28.97 -0.77 -0.63
C VAL A 156 -29.11 0.66 -0.09
N ASP A 157 -28.03 1.25 0.40
CA ASP A 157 -27.97 2.67 0.80
C ASP A 157 -26.55 3.20 0.56
N PHE A 158 -26.45 4.46 0.16
CA PHE A 158 -25.17 5.15 -0.01
C PHE A 158 -25.31 6.61 0.40
N LYS A 159 -24.43 7.07 1.28
CA LYS A 159 -24.40 8.45 1.78
C LYS A 159 -22.97 8.95 1.76
N ILE A 160 -22.82 10.23 1.45
CA ILE A 160 -21.56 10.95 1.49
C ILE A 160 -21.80 12.37 1.94
N SER A 161 -20.94 12.88 2.83
CA SER A 161 -21.04 14.22 3.38
C SER A 161 -19.65 14.76 3.70
N GLU A 162 -19.51 16.08 3.74
CA GLU A 162 -18.27 16.72 4.19
C GLU A 162 -18.00 16.34 5.65
N GLY A 163 -16.74 16.00 5.94
CA GLY A 163 -16.35 15.60 7.28
C GLY A 163 -15.14 14.68 7.33
N LYS A 164 -14.77 14.33 8.56
CA LYS A 164 -13.77 13.32 8.87
C LYS A 164 -14.33 12.47 10.01
N LEU A 165 -13.95 11.19 10.06
CA LEU A 165 -14.28 10.29 11.16
C LEU A 165 -13.52 10.62 12.44
#